data_AF-A0A2L0EHW5-F1
#
_entry.id   AF-A0A2L0EHW5-F1
#
_cell.length_a   1.000
_cell.length_b   1.000
_cell.length_c   1.000
_cell.angle_alpha   90.00
_cell.angle_beta   90.00
_cell.angle_gamma   90.00
#
_symmetry.space_group_name_H-M   'P 1'
#
loop_
_entity.id
_entity.type
_entity.pdbx_description
1 polymer ?
#
loop_
_entity_poly.entity_id
_entity_poly.type
_entity_poly.pdbx_seq_one_letter_code
_entity_poly.pdbx_strand_id
1 'polypeptide(L)'
;MTKRRVRIKMKGESTTLNTEGAIYRSPYHAGAEPVVAQVRVRRTEADEFDVAPGRYEYRFDVQDDRGTFELEATYGGAPPPFASDKYDTAVAMNDLQLVFTVKGPS
;
A
#
# COMPACT_ATOMS: atom_id res chain seq x y z
N MET A 1 -9.05 21.00 2.66
CA MET A 1 -9.58 19.67 2.27
C MET A 1 -9.39 18.70 3.44
N THR A 2 -10.43 17.97 3.82
CA THR A 2 -10.36 17.00 4.92
C THR A 2 -9.63 15.74 4.46
N LYS A 3 -8.51 15.41 5.13
CA LYS A 3 -7.77 14.17 4.89
C LYS A 3 -8.53 12.97 5.47
N ARG A 4 -8.28 11.79 4.92
CA ARG A 4 -8.76 10.49 5.40
C ARG A 4 -7.57 9.66 5.86
N ARG A 5 -7.72 9.02 7.01
CA ARG A 5 -6.80 7.99 7.49
C ARG A 5 -6.96 6.73 6.65
N VAL A 6 -5.89 6.31 5.98
CA VAL A 6 -5.80 5.06 5.25
C VAL A 6 -4.81 4.16 5.98
N ARG A 7 -5.14 2.87 6.07
CA ARG A 7 -4.27 1.82 6.57
C ARG A 7 -4.02 0.81 5.46
N ILE A 8 -2.76 0.52 5.15
CA ILE A 8 -2.35 -0.58 4.28
C ILE A 8 -1.80 -1.71 5.15
N LYS A 9 -2.36 -2.90 5.00
CA LYS A 9 -1.90 -4.11 5.71
C LYS A 9 -1.66 -5.25 4.73
N MET A 10 -0.82 -6.18 5.13
CA MET A 10 -0.55 -7.41 4.41
C MET A 10 -1.30 -8.58 5.04
N LYS A 11 -1.86 -9.43 4.20
CA LYS A 11 -2.29 -10.79 4.55
C LYS A 11 -1.41 -11.78 3.80
N GLY A 12 -0.91 -12.79 4.50
CA GLY A 12 -0.04 -13.81 3.92
C GLY A 12 0.49 -14.73 5.02
N GLU A 13 1.11 -15.83 4.60
CA GLU A 13 1.65 -16.82 5.54
C GLU A 13 3.08 -16.49 5.98
N SER A 14 3.88 -15.82 5.15
CA SER A 14 5.24 -15.41 5.54
C SER A 14 5.20 -14.32 6.61
N THR A 15 5.99 -14.52 7.66
CA THR A 15 6.21 -13.54 8.74
C THR A 15 7.42 -12.62 8.48
N THR A 16 8.25 -12.99 7.51
CA THR A 16 9.49 -12.30 7.13
C THR A 16 9.31 -11.42 5.90
N LEU A 17 8.37 -11.76 5.02
CA LEU A 17 8.06 -10.95 3.84
C LEU A 17 7.61 -9.55 4.25
N ASN A 18 8.23 -8.55 3.63
CA ASN A 18 7.81 -7.17 3.73
C ASN A 18 7.85 -6.48 2.36
N THR A 19 7.04 -5.44 2.26
CA THR A 19 7.07 -4.49 1.15
C THR A 19 7.54 -3.15 1.66
N GLU A 20 8.42 -2.51 0.90
CA GLU A 20 8.88 -1.16 1.17
C GLU A 20 8.74 -0.30 -0.08
N GLY A 21 8.23 0.92 0.07
CA GLY A 21 8.00 1.79 -1.06
C GLY A 21 7.44 3.16 -0.69
N ALA A 22 6.67 3.73 -1.61
CA ALA A 22 6.07 5.05 -1.42
C ALA A 22 4.73 5.17 -2.14
N ILE A 23 3.92 6.13 -1.72
CA ILE A 23 2.61 6.41 -2.27
C ILE A 23 2.67 7.66 -3.12
N TYR A 24 2.16 7.55 -4.34
CA TYR A 24 2.11 8.63 -5.32
C TYR A 24 0.67 8.92 -5.72
N ARG A 25 0.44 10.10 -6.30
CA ARG A 25 -0.80 10.37 -7.04
C ARG A 25 -0.82 9.50 -8.30
N SER A 26 -1.99 8.99 -8.63
CA SER A 26 -2.22 8.24 -9.87
C SER A 26 -2.72 9.17 -10.99
N PRO A 27 -2.28 9.00 -12.24
CA PRO A 27 -1.25 8.04 -12.68
C PRO A 27 0.15 8.44 -12.16
N TYR A 28 0.98 7.45 -11.83
CA TYR A 28 2.39 7.70 -11.50
C TYR A 28 3.15 8.26 -12.70
N HIS A 29 4.06 9.19 -12.43
CA HIS A 29 5.00 9.74 -13.39
C HIS A 29 6.42 9.68 -12.82
N ALA A 30 7.39 9.33 -13.66
CA ALA A 30 8.80 9.33 -13.27
C ALA A 30 9.22 10.73 -12.78
N GLY A 31 9.86 10.79 -11.61
CA GLY A 31 10.24 12.04 -10.96
C GLY A 31 9.14 12.72 -10.14
N ALA A 32 7.94 12.13 -10.04
CA ALA A 32 6.90 12.62 -9.14
C ALA A 32 7.35 12.51 -7.68
N GLU A 33 7.06 13.54 -6.88
CA GLU A 33 7.29 13.50 -5.44
C GLU A 33 6.26 12.57 -4.75
N PRO A 34 6.68 11.76 -3.77
CA PRO A 34 5.78 10.91 -3.03
C PRO A 34 4.85 11.74 -2.14
N VAL A 35 3.57 11.36 -2.11
CA VAL A 35 2.59 11.87 -1.15
C VAL A 35 2.88 11.32 0.26
N VAL A 36 3.32 10.07 0.33
CA VAL A 36 3.80 9.42 1.56
C VAL A 36 5.07 8.66 1.20
N ALA A 37 6.17 8.98 1.87
CA ALA A 37 7.46 8.30 1.69
C ALA A 37 7.63 7.17 2.71
N GLN A 38 8.46 6.17 2.37
CA GLN A 38 8.89 5.08 3.26
C GLN A 38 7.73 4.26 3.86
N VAL A 39 6.74 3.94 3.03
CA VAL A 39 5.65 3.05 3.44
C VAL A 39 6.21 1.64 3.57
N ARG A 40 6.03 1.03 4.74
CA ARG A 40 6.53 -0.32 5.03
C ARG A 40 5.41 -1.20 5.57
N VAL A 41 5.17 -2.31 4.89
CA VAL A 41 4.08 -3.23 5.25
C VAL A 41 4.60 -4.65 5.31
N ARG A 42 4.38 -5.30 6.45
CA ARG A 42 4.63 -6.73 6.70
C ARG A 42 3.43 -7.37 7.37
N ARG A 43 3.39 -8.70 7.47
CA ARG A 43 2.25 -9.43 8.05
C ARG A 43 1.85 -8.94 9.45
N THR A 44 2.81 -8.61 10.30
CA THR A 44 2.59 -8.19 11.68
C THR A 44 2.47 -6.69 11.87
N GLU A 45 2.75 -5.89 10.83
CA GLU A 45 2.82 -4.44 10.92
C GLU A 45 2.25 -3.79 9.66
N ALA A 46 1.19 -3.02 9.88
CA ALA A 46 0.54 -2.22 8.87
C ALA A 46 1.06 -0.78 8.93
N ASP A 47 0.96 -0.07 7.81
CA ASP A 47 1.26 1.36 7.75
C ASP A 47 -0.04 2.18 7.70
N GLU A 48 0.00 3.38 8.27
CA GLU A 48 -1.13 4.27 8.41
C GLU A 48 -0.76 5.72 8.11
N PHE A 49 -1.55 6.37 7.26
CA PHE A 49 -1.26 7.73 6.79
C PHE A 49 -2.53 8.51 6.45
N ASP A 50 -2.42 9.85 6.49
CA ASP A 50 -3.52 10.76 6.18
C ASP A 50 -3.35 11.39 4.79
N VAL A 51 -4.29 11.10 3.90
CA VAL A 51 -4.28 11.59 2.51
C VAL A 51 -5.60 12.26 2.14
N ALA A 52 -5.55 13.26 1.28
CA ALA A 52 -6.76 13.88 0.73
C ALA A 52 -7.52 12.88 -0.17
N PRO A 53 -8.78 13.13 -0.51
CA PRO A 53 -9.47 12.36 -1.54
C PRO A 53 -8.70 12.37 -2.88
N GLY A 54 -8.85 11.28 -3.63
CA GLY A 54 -8.24 11.10 -4.95
C GLY A 54 -7.71 9.69 -5.18
N ARG A 55 -7.07 9.50 -6.34
CA ARG A 55 -6.50 8.22 -6.77
C ARG A 55 -5.00 8.18 -6.49
N TYR A 56 -4.53 7.03 -6.00
CA TYR A 56 -3.16 6.83 -5.54
C TYR A 56 -2.61 5.47 -6.01
N GLU A 57 -1.29 5.38 -6.02
CA GLU A 57 -0.53 4.17 -6.28
C GLU A 57 0.49 4.01 -5.16
N TYR A 58 0.39 2.91 -4.40
CA TYR A 58 1.50 2.45 -3.56
C TYR A 58 2.43 1.64 -4.45
N ARG A 59 3.59 2.18 -4.79
CA ARG A 59 4.64 1.48 -5.55
C ARG A 59 5.69 0.96 -4.58
N PHE A 60 6.03 -0.31 -4.69
CA PHE A 60 6.85 -0.99 -3.69
C PHE A 60 7.70 -2.12 -4.26
N ASP A 61 8.72 -2.46 -3.50
CA ASP A 61 9.60 -3.60 -3.73
C ASP A 61 9.36 -4.67 -2.64
N VAL A 62 9.54 -5.94 -3.00
CA VAL A 62 9.48 -7.06 -2.06
C VAL A 62 10.86 -7.32 -1.48
N GLN A 63 10.95 -7.28 -0.15
CA GLN A 63 12.20 -7.48 0.58
C GLN A 63 12.10 -8.72 1.49
N ASP A 64 13.28 -9.19 1.90
CA ASP A 64 13.54 -10.25 2.89
C ASP A 64 13.03 -11.67 2.59
N ASP A 65 11.94 -11.85 1.84
CA ASP A 65 11.36 -13.17 1.55
C ASP A 65 10.55 -13.20 0.24
N ARG A 66 10.05 -14.39 -0.12
CA ARG A 66 9.20 -14.67 -1.29
C ARG A 66 7.87 -15.30 -0.89
N GLY A 67 6.92 -15.28 -1.81
CA GLY A 67 5.67 -16.03 -1.69
C GLY A 67 4.45 -15.21 -2.04
N THR A 68 3.29 -15.75 -1.64
CA THR A 68 1.99 -15.17 -1.92
C THR A 68 1.50 -14.30 -0.76
N PHE A 69 1.00 -13.12 -1.09
CA PHE A 69 0.38 -12.21 -0.13
C PHE A 69 -0.70 -11.34 -0.80
N GLU A 70 -1.55 -10.74 0.02
CA GLU A 70 -2.55 -9.75 -0.38
C GLU A 70 -2.30 -8.45 0.37
N LEU A 71 -2.27 -7.32 -0.33
CA LEU A 71 -2.29 -6.00 0.30
C LEU A 71 -3.72 -5.48 0.34
N GLU A 72 -4.12 -4.95 1.49
CA GLU A 72 -5.46 -4.40 1.71
C GLU A 72 -5.36 -2.95 2.20
N ALA A 73 -6.06 -2.04 1.51
CA ALA A 73 -6.27 -0.66 1.95
C ALA A 73 -7.64 -0.51 2.63
N THR A 74 -7.65 0.02 3.85
CA THR A 74 -8.85 0.25 4.68
C THR A 74 -8.89 1.67 5.21
N TYR A 75 -10.08 2.19 5.53
CA TYR A 75 -10.21 3.47 6.22
C TYR A 75 -9.99 3.28 7.72
N GLY A 76 -8.89 3.80 8.27
CA GLY A 76 -8.57 3.69 9.71
C GLY A 76 -8.58 2.25 10.25
N GLY A 77 -8.27 1.25 9.41
CA GLY A 77 -8.31 -0.17 9.78
C GLY A 77 -9.71 -0.82 9.78
N ALA A 78 -10.77 -0.06 9.49
CA ALA A 78 -12.12 -0.60 9.47
C ALA A 78 -12.36 -1.48 8.22
N PRO A 79 -12.86 -2.72 8.40
CA PRO A 79 -13.33 -3.52 7.27
C PRO A 79 -14.66 -2.98 6.70
N PRO A 80 -14.99 -3.27 5.42
CA PRO A 80 -14.18 -4.02 4.46
C PRO A 80 -13.04 -3.17 3.84
N PRO A 81 -12.00 -3.80 3.27
CA PRO A 81 -11.03 -3.07 2.46
C PRO A 81 -11.73 -2.39 1.27
N PHE A 82 -11.33 -1.16 0.97
CA PHE A 82 -11.83 -0.42 -0.19
C PHE A 82 -10.97 -0.62 -1.44
N ALA A 83 -9.78 -1.22 -1.28
CA ALA A 83 -8.95 -1.74 -2.34
C ALA A 83 -8.14 -2.93 -1.81
N SER A 84 -7.95 -3.95 -2.64
CA SER A 84 -7.00 -5.03 -2.37
C SER A 84 -6.45 -5.60 -3.67
N ASP A 85 -5.26 -6.19 -3.58
CA ASP A 85 -4.67 -6.94 -4.69
C ASP A 85 -3.75 -8.06 -4.17
N LYS A 86 -3.61 -9.12 -4.97
CA LYS A 86 -2.86 -10.33 -4.64
C LYS A 86 -1.58 -10.41 -5.46
N TYR A 87 -0.51 -10.82 -4.80
CA TYR A 87 0.82 -10.92 -5.38
C TYR A 87 1.36 -12.33 -5.14
N ASP A 88 2.05 -12.87 -6.15
CA ASP A 88 2.88 -14.06 -6.04
C ASP A 88 4.29 -13.66 -6.49
N THR A 89 5.23 -13.63 -5.56
CA THR A 89 6.47 -12.87 -5.72
C THR A 89 7.70 -13.69 -5.37
N ALA A 90 8.78 -13.41 -6.09
CA ALA A 90 10.12 -13.82 -5.70
C ALA A 90 10.78 -12.76 -4.80
N VAL A 91 11.89 -13.12 -4.16
CA VAL A 91 12.72 -12.18 -3.39
C VAL A 91 13.24 -11.08 -4.33
N ALA A 92 13.26 -9.83 -3.87
CA ALA A 92 13.77 -8.66 -4.60
C ALA A 92 13.01 -8.37 -5.92
N MET A 93 11.72 -8.72 -5.99
CA MET A 93 10.84 -8.27 -7.06
C MET A 93 10.51 -6.79 -6.84
N ASN A 94 10.76 -5.97 -7.86
CA ASN A 94 10.68 -4.52 -7.75
C ASN A 94 9.53 -3.93 -8.58
N ASP A 95 9.16 -2.69 -8.24
CA ASP A 95 8.20 -1.87 -8.99
C ASP A 95 6.78 -2.48 -9.11
N LEU A 96 6.36 -3.20 -8.07
CA LEU A 96 4.98 -3.65 -7.90
C LEU A 96 4.10 -2.49 -7.45
N GLN A 97 2.79 -2.59 -7.66
CA GLN A 97 1.87 -1.51 -7.31
C GLN A 97 0.50 -1.97 -6.81
N LEU A 98 0.02 -1.33 -5.74
CA LEU A 98 -1.38 -1.34 -5.33
C LEU A 98 -2.03 0.00 -5.71
N VAL A 99 -3.04 -0.03 -6.57
CA VAL A 99 -3.81 1.16 -6.97
C VAL A 99 -5.07 1.28 -6.12
N PHE A 100 -5.33 2.47 -5.55
CA PHE A 100 -6.51 2.68 -4.71
C PHE A 100 -7.10 4.09 -4.85
N THR A 101 -8.40 4.23 -4.54
CA THR A 101 -9.11 5.51 -4.58
C THR A 101 -9.69 5.86 -3.22
N VAL A 102 -9.25 7.00 -2.68
CA VAL A 102 -9.73 7.56 -1.42
C VAL A 102 -10.91 8.50 -1.71
N LYS A 103 -12.08 8.16 -1.16
CA LYS A 103 -13.30 8.97 -1.31
C LYS A 103 -13.38 10.07 -0.25
N GLY A 104 -13.99 11.20 -0.61
CA GLY A 104 -14.31 12.28 0.34
C GLY A 104 -15.21 11.80 1.47
N PRO A 105 -15.21 12.46 2.65
CA PRO A 105 -16.28 12.29 3.64
C PRO A 105 -17.63 12.50 2.94
N SER A 106 -18.54 11.54 3.13
CA SER A 106 -19.94 11.67 2.74
C SER A 106 -20.67 12.51 3.78
#